data_AF-Q6YPU3-F1
#
_entry.id   AF-Q6YPU3-F1
#
_cell.length_a   1.000
_cell.length_b   1.000
_cell.length_c   1.000
_cell.angle_alpha   90.00
_cell.angle_beta   90.00
_cell.angle_gamma   90.00
#
_symmetry.space_group_name_H-M   'P 1'
#
loop_
_entity.id
_entity.type
_entity.pdbx_description
1 polymer ?
#
loop_
_entity_poly.entity_id
_entity_poly.type
_entity_poly.pdbx_seq_one_letter_code
_entity_poly.pdbx_strand_id
1 'polypeptide(L)'
;MVIVYTSFSCFSCKKVKKWLKAHGVRYEERNFLNYKMQSQDLDLILKNCDYGFDDIISRRSKIFKEKQIDLETINNDNIKKIIIENPEILKRPIIIKDQKI
;
A
#
# COMPACT_ATOMS: atom_id res chain seq x y z
N MET A 1 9.24 6.36 12.26
CA MET A 1 10.00 5.92 11.07
C MET A 1 9.15 6.14 9.83
N VAL A 2 9.70 6.59 8.70
CA VAL A 2 8.94 6.72 7.44
C VAL A 2 9.12 5.44 6.63
N ILE A 3 8.01 4.83 6.21
CA ILE A 3 7.99 3.64 5.36
C ILE A 3 7.31 4.03 4.05
N VAL A 4 7.89 3.63 2.93
CA VAL A 4 7.35 3.89 1.59
C VAL A 4 7.19 2.58 0.86
N TYR A 5 5.93 2.19 0.64
CA TYR A 5 5.60 1.03 -0.16
C TYR A 5 5.55 1.40 -1.64
N THR A 6 6.33 0.70 -2.46
CA THR A 6 6.55 1.03 -3.87
C THR A 6 6.38 -0.19 -4.78
N SER A 7 6.39 0.06 -6.09
CA SER A 7 6.56 -0.98 -7.11
C SER A 7 7.49 -0.48 -8.20
N PHE A 8 7.94 -1.40 -9.05
CA PHE A 8 8.58 -1.04 -10.31
C PHE A 8 7.61 -0.29 -11.23
N SER A 9 8.17 0.41 -12.22
CA SER A 9 7.45 1.21 -13.24
C SER A 9 6.43 2.25 -12.72
N CYS A 10 6.46 2.60 -11.43
CA CYS A 10 5.56 3.58 -10.84
C CYS A 10 6.14 5.02 -10.87
N PHE A 11 5.61 5.88 -11.75
CA PHE A 11 6.06 7.28 -11.88
C PHE A 11 5.85 8.09 -10.59
N SER A 12 4.70 7.93 -9.93
CA SER A 12 4.42 8.57 -8.64
C SER A 12 5.42 8.13 -7.56
N CYS A 13 5.82 6.86 -7.56
CA CYS A 13 6.83 6.34 -6.63
C CYS A 13 8.20 6.99 -6.87
N LYS A 14 8.59 7.20 -8.14
CA LYS A 14 9.82 7.95 -8.48
C LYS A 14 9.78 9.39 -7.97
N LYS A 15 8.63 10.07 -8.13
CA LYS A 15 8.42 11.44 -7.62
C LYS A 15 8.60 11.52 -6.10
N VAL A 16 7.94 10.64 -5.36
CA VAL A 16 8.01 10.58 -3.89
C VAL A 16 9.44 10.33 -3.42
N LYS A 17 10.15 9.36 -4.01
CA LYS A 17 11.55 9.08 -3.66
C LYS A 17 12.47 10.27 -3.92
N LYS A 18 12.29 10.97 -5.05
CA LYS A 18 13.04 12.20 -5.35
C LYS A 18 12.76 13.30 -4.32
N TRP A 19 11.49 13.47 -3.94
CA TRP A 19 11.08 14.46 -2.94
C TRP A 19 11.69 14.16 -1.57
N LEU A 20 11.59 12.92 -1.09
CA LEU A 20 12.15 12.50 0.21
C LEU A 20 13.67 12.70 0.25
N LYS A 21 14.37 12.30 -0.83
CA LYS A 21 15.82 12.51 -0.97
C LYS A 21 16.19 14.00 -0.94
N ALA A 22 15.47 14.84 -1.68
CA ALA A 22 15.74 16.28 -1.74
C ALA A 22 15.56 16.99 -0.39
N HIS A 23 14.69 16.47 0.48
CA HIS A 23 14.41 17.04 1.81
C HIS A 23 15.16 16.31 2.94
N GLY A 24 16.09 15.41 2.62
CA GLY A 24 16.87 14.67 3.63
C GLY A 24 16.05 13.75 4.53
N VAL A 25 14.84 13.37 4.12
CA VAL A 25 13.96 12.51 4.92
C VAL A 25 14.43 11.07 4.78
N ARG A 26 14.89 10.48 5.89
CA ARG A 26 15.21 9.04 5.95
C ARG A 26 13.93 8.22 5.92
N TYR A 27 13.90 7.21 5.04
CA TYR A 27 12.77 6.29 4.92
C TYR A 27 13.24 4.88 4.58
N GLU A 28 12.40 3.90 4.92
CA GLU A 28 12.54 2.51 4.50
C GLU A 28 11.70 2.29 3.24
N GLU A 29 12.31 1.80 2.15
CA GLU A 29 11.57 1.40 0.95
C GLU A 29 11.16 -0.07 1.05
N ARG A 30 9.85 -0.35 0.93
CA ARG A 30 9.30 -1.71 0.80
C ARG A 30 8.69 -1.88 -0.58
N ASN A 31 9.49 -2.36 -1.52
CA ASN A 31 9.02 -2.59 -2.90
C ASN A 31 8.29 -3.94 -2.98
N PHE A 32 7.03 -3.95 -3.42
CA PHE A 32 6.20 -5.15 -3.47
C PHE A 32 6.74 -6.31 -4.31
N LEU A 33 7.69 -6.06 -5.24
CA LEU A 33 8.36 -7.14 -5.98
C LEU A 33 9.47 -7.83 -5.19
N ASN A 34 10.13 -7.10 -4.29
CA ASN A 34 11.26 -7.61 -3.50
C ASN A 34 10.89 -7.87 -2.04
N TYR A 35 9.72 -7.40 -1.62
CA TYR A 35 9.23 -7.45 -0.26
C TYR A 35 7.87 -8.13 -0.25
N LYS A 36 7.80 -9.29 0.43
CA LYS A 36 6.54 -9.99 0.64
C LYS A 36 5.76 -9.29 1.76
N MET A 37 4.69 -8.62 1.38
CA MET A 37 3.75 -7.98 2.31
C MET A 37 3.23 -8.98 3.34
N GLN A 38 3.28 -8.59 4.60
CA GLN A 38 2.75 -9.34 5.74
C GLN A 38 1.44 -8.71 6.22
N SER A 39 0.66 -9.45 7.02
CA SER A 39 -0.54 -8.89 7.65
C SER A 39 -0.23 -7.64 8.47
N GLN A 40 0.91 -7.63 9.17
CA GLN A 40 1.35 -6.51 9.99
C GLN A 40 1.57 -5.22 9.18
N ASP A 41 1.99 -5.33 7.92
CA ASP A 41 2.08 -4.16 7.03
C ASP A 41 0.70 -3.58 6.75
N LEU A 42 -0.28 -4.43 6.48
CA LEU A 42 -1.65 -4.00 6.22
C LEU A 42 -2.28 -3.40 7.46
N ASP A 43 -2.06 -3.99 8.63
CA ASP A 43 -2.57 -3.44 9.88
C ASP A 43 -1.97 -2.06 10.15
N LEU A 44 -0.68 -1.86 9.85
CA LEU A 44 -0.03 -0.55 9.95
C LEU A 44 -0.59 0.45 8.93
N ILE A 45 -0.79 0.02 7.68
CA ILE A 45 -1.41 0.84 6.63
C ILE A 45 -2.81 1.29 7.06
N LEU A 46 -3.66 0.34 7.44
CA LEU A 46 -5.07 0.57 7.77
C LEU A 46 -5.23 1.44 9.02
N LYS A 47 -4.33 1.33 10.01
CA LYS A 47 -4.32 2.22 11.19
C LYS A 47 -4.16 3.70 10.81
N ASN A 48 -3.58 3.99 9.64
CA ASN A 48 -3.35 5.34 9.13
C ASN A 48 -4.35 5.75 8.04
N CYS A 49 -5.46 5.01 7.88
CA CYS A 49 -6.51 5.31 6.91
C CYS A 49 -7.78 5.77 7.62
N ASP A 50 -8.50 6.71 7.00
CA ASP A 50 -9.77 7.22 7.53
C ASP A 50 -10.95 6.32 7.12
N TYR A 51 -10.87 5.73 5.91
CA TYR A 51 -11.89 4.88 5.30
C TYR A 51 -11.41 3.45 5.05
N GLY A 52 -10.37 3.01 5.78
CA GLY A 52 -9.87 1.63 5.71
C GLY A 52 -9.43 1.20 4.31
N PHE A 53 -10.03 0.12 3.79
CA PHE A 53 -9.61 -0.47 2.51
C PHE A 53 -9.89 0.42 1.29
N ASP A 54 -10.90 1.29 1.34
CA ASP A 54 -11.25 2.21 0.25
C ASP A 54 -10.14 3.22 -0.05
N ASP A 55 -9.40 3.61 1.00
CA ASP A 55 -8.28 4.54 0.87
C ASP A 55 -7.11 3.92 0.13
N ILE A 56 -6.91 2.61 0.26
CA ILE A 56 -5.69 1.95 -0.19
C ILE A 56 -5.89 1.07 -1.41
N ILE A 57 -7.11 0.68 -1.75
CA ILE A 57 -7.39 -0.17 -2.91
C ILE A 57 -7.61 0.64 -4.19
N SER A 58 -6.90 0.26 -5.24
CA SER A 58 -7.08 0.80 -6.57
C SER A 58 -8.22 0.07 -7.28
N ARG A 59 -9.45 0.62 -7.24
CA ARG A 59 -10.64 0.11 -7.96
C ARG A 59 -10.44 -0.03 -9.48
N ARG A 60 -9.47 0.70 -10.04
CA ARG A 60 -9.08 0.62 -11.47
C ARG A 60 -8.10 -0.53 -11.78
N SER A 61 -7.57 -1.21 -10.76
CA SER A 61 -6.61 -2.31 -10.97
C SER A 61 -7.28 -3.50 -11.66
N LYS A 62 -6.49 -4.23 -12.45
CA LYS A 62 -6.98 -5.41 -13.17
C LYS A 62 -7.51 -6.47 -12.18
N ILE A 63 -6.77 -6.72 -11.11
CA ILE A 63 -7.14 -7.66 -10.04
C ILE A 63 -8.48 -7.31 -9.40
N PHE A 64 -8.72 -6.02 -9.10
CA PHE A 64 -9.99 -5.60 -8.49
C PHE A 64 -11.19 -5.91 -9.40
N LYS A 65 -11.03 -5.67 -10.71
CA LYS A 65 -12.07 -5.95 -11.71
C LYS A 65 -12.26 -7.44 -11.96
N GLU A 66 -11.17 -8.20 -12.13
CA GLU A 66 -11.21 -9.63 -12.42
C GLU A 66 -11.79 -10.45 -11.27
N LYS A 67 -11.43 -10.11 -10.02
CA LYS A 67 -11.98 -10.77 -8.83
C LYS A 67 -13.35 -10.25 -8.42
N GLN A 68 -13.91 -9.26 -9.14
CA GLN A 68 -15.22 -8.65 -8.88
C GLN A 68 -15.40 -8.31 -7.39
N ILE A 69 -14.40 -7.62 -6.83
CA ILE A 69 -14.36 -7.33 -5.40
C ILE A 69 -15.40 -6.26 -5.08
N ASP A 70 -16.28 -6.59 -4.14
CA ASP A 70 -17.20 -5.65 -3.51
C ASP A 70 -16.69 -5.31 -2.11
N LEU A 71 -16.31 -4.04 -1.92
CA LEU A 71 -15.73 -3.55 -0.66
C LEU A 71 -16.77 -3.42 0.46
N GLU A 72 -18.06 -3.36 0.12
CA GLU A 72 -19.13 -3.21 1.11
C GLU A 72 -19.50 -4.54 1.77
N THR A 73 -19.29 -5.66 1.07
CA THR A 73 -19.73 -6.99 1.49
C THR A 73 -18.58 -7.95 1.82
N ILE A 74 -17.36 -7.69 1.33
CA ILE A 74 -16.22 -8.57 1.57
C ILE A 74 -15.73 -8.52 3.02
N ASN A 75 -15.44 -9.70 3.59
CA ASN A 75 -14.82 -9.81 4.91
C ASN A 75 -13.36 -9.28 4.89
N ASN A 76 -13.00 -8.54 5.94
CA ASN A 76 -11.64 -8.04 6.22
C ASN A 76 -10.52 -9.09 6.03
N ASP A 77 -10.70 -10.33 6.49
CA ASP A 77 -9.67 -11.37 6.36
C ASP A 77 -9.49 -11.82 4.91
N ASN A 78 -10.60 -11.92 4.17
CA ASN A 78 -10.57 -12.28 2.76
C ASN A 78 -9.89 -11.19 1.93
N ILE A 79 -10.21 -9.93 2.17
CA ILE A 79 -9.59 -8.83 1.44
C ILE A 79 -8.10 -8.68 1.79
N LYS A 80 -7.72 -8.84 3.06
CA LYS A 80 -6.30 -8.89 3.46
C LYS A 80 -5.55 -9.99 2.70
N LYS A 81 -6.13 -11.19 2.61
CA LYS A 81 -5.54 -12.31 1.87
C LYS A 81 -5.36 -11.97 0.39
N ILE A 82 -6.38 -11.39 -0.25
CA ILE A 82 -6.30 -10.95 -1.65
C ILE A 82 -5.17 -9.94 -1.85
N ILE A 83 -5.04 -8.97 -0.94
CA ILE A 83 -3.99 -7.95 -1.03
C ILE A 83 -2.60 -8.56 -0.86
N ILE A 84 -2.40 -9.45 0.12
CA ILE A 84 -1.11 -10.13 0.35
C ILE A 84 -0.71 -10.97 -0.87
N GLU A 85 -1.67 -11.68 -1.48
CA GLU A 85 -1.44 -12.46 -2.69
C GLU A 85 -1.23 -11.57 -3.93
N ASN A 86 -1.82 -10.38 -3.96
CA ASN A 86 -1.87 -9.51 -5.13
C ASN A 86 -1.62 -8.04 -4.76
N PRO A 87 -0.42 -7.67 -4.29
CA PRO A 87 -0.14 -6.32 -3.78
C PRO A 87 -0.29 -5.21 -4.83
N GLU A 88 -0.34 -5.56 -6.11
CA GLU A 88 -0.64 -4.62 -7.21
C GLU A 88 -2.05 -4.03 -7.16
N ILE A 89 -2.96 -4.62 -6.38
CA ILE A 89 -4.30 -4.09 -6.12
C ILE A 89 -4.26 -2.75 -5.38
N LEU A 90 -3.16 -2.48 -4.65
CA LEU A 90 -3.01 -1.28 -3.85
C LEU A 90 -2.74 -0.03 -4.71
N LYS A 91 -3.24 1.12 -4.25
CA LYS A 91 -2.80 2.44 -4.72
C LYS A 91 -1.31 2.58 -4.37
N ARG A 92 -0.55 3.22 -5.26
CA ARG A 92 0.91 3.34 -5.14
C ARG A 92 1.37 4.75 -5.49
N PRO A 93 2.37 5.30 -4.78
CA PRO A 93 3.00 4.78 -3.56
C PRO A 93 2.09 4.90 -2.33
N ILE A 94 2.36 4.12 -1.27
CA ILE A 94 1.79 4.33 0.07
C ILE A 94 2.92 4.83 0.97
N ILE A 95 2.70 5.94 1.66
CA ILE A 95 3.68 6.55 2.56
C ILE A 95 3.09 6.52 3.96
N ILE A 96 3.80 5.90 4.89
CA ILE A 96 3.40 5.86 6.31
C ILE A 96 4.48 6.54 7.13
N LYS A 97 4.05 7.44 8.01
CA LYS A 97 4.90 7.94 9.09
C LYS A 97 4.47 7.23 10.37
N ASP A 98 5.20 6.18 10.72
CA ASP A 98 5.03 5.51 12.00
C ASP A 98 5.55 6.45 13.09
N GLN A 99 4.63 7.12 13.79
CA GLN A 99 4.95 7.79 15.04
C GLN A 99 4.91 6.73 16.13
N LYS A 100 6.07 6.15 16.46
CA LYS A 100 6.21 5.51 17.76
C LYS A 100 6.00 6.61 18.79
N ILE A 101 4.91 6.52 19.56
CA ILE A 101 4.67 7.32 20.76
C ILE A 101 5.79 7.02 21.76
#